data_AF-Q4FQL2-F1
#
_entry.id   AF-Q4FQL2-F1
#
_cell.length_a   1.000
_cell.length_b   1.000
_cell.length_c   1.000
_cell.angle_alpha   90.00
_cell.angle_beta   90.00
_cell.angle_gamma   90.00
#
_symmetry.space_group_name_H-M   'P 1'
#
loop_
_entity.id
_entity.type
_entity.pdbx_description
1 polymer ?
#
loop_
_entity_poly.entity_id
_entity_poly.type
_entity_poly.pdbx_seq_one_letter_code
_entity_poly.pdbx_strand_id
1 'polypeptide(L)'
;MLLSLNACVSLPTNENTLTDADLIRAAQQKESAPTEGAQQWVIGVHNGIEVVKSFQCSDLCPQNTLRVIYYDVPTDATCENIGGVTKSILVPIAITVMPKKYCFPKAIADYWESYPAKS
;
A
#
# COMPACT_ATOMS: atom_id res chain seq x y z
N MET A 1 4.90 -26.09 -45.43
CA MET A 1 5.98 -25.70 -44.48
C MET A 1 5.37 -24.68 -43.54
N LEU A 2 4.92 -25.10 -42.36
CA LEU A 2 4.31 -24.22 -41.35
C LEU A 2 5.38 -23.94 -40.30
N LEU A 3 5.85 -22.69 -40.24
CA LEU A 3 6.75 -22.21 -39.19
C LEU A 3 5.88 -21.64 -38.06
N SER A 4 5.66 -22.44 -37.03
CA SER A 4 5.04 -21.99 -35.78
C SER A 4 6.12 -21.34 -34.92
N LEU A 5 6.11 -20.01 -34.78
CA LEU A 5 6.91 -19.31 -33.79
C LEU A 5 6.22 -19.44 -32.43
N ASN A 6 6.77 -20.27 -31.54
CA ASN A 6 6.48 -20.20 -30.12
C ASN A 6 7.16 -18.96 -29.54
N ALA A 7 6.42 -17.86 -29.38
CA ALA A 7 6.86 -16.76 -28.55
C ALA A 7 6.68 -17.18 -27.08
N CYS A 8 7.79 -17.48 -26.39
CA CYS A 8 7.79 -17.61 -24.94
C CYS A 8 7.47 -16.24 -24.34
N VAL A 9 6.21 -16.02 -23.95
CA VAL A 9 5.83 -14.87 -23.13
C VAL A 9 6.27 -15.19 -21.71
N SER A 10 7.40 -14.63 -21.27
CA SER A 10 7.75 -14.60 -19.85
C SER A 10 6.73 -13.70 -19.15
N LEU A 11 5.81 -14.31 -18.39
CA LEU A 11 5.00 -13.56 -17.44
C LEU A 11 5.97 -12.84 -16.48
N PRO A 12 5.76 -11.56 -16.15
CA PRO A 12 6.53 -10.91 -15.11
C PRO A 12 6.33 -11.72 -13.82
N THR A 13 7.34 -12.46 -13.39
CA THR A 13 7.39 -12.92 -12.01
C THR A 13 7.53 -11.64 -11.21
N ASN A 14 6.50 -11.32 -10.42
CA ASN A 14 6.56 -10.22 -9.46
C ASN A 14 7.56 -10.65 -8.37
N GLU A 15 8.85 -10.56 -8.70
CA GLU A 15 9.96 -10.85 -7.79
C GLU A 15 9.80 -9.92 -6.58
N ASN A 16 9.88 -10.49 -5.38
CA ASN A 16 9.74 -9.70 -4.16
C ASN A 16 10.87 -8.67 -4.08
N THR A 17 10.51 -7.40 -4.20
CA THR A 17 11.44 -6.27 -4.12
C THR A 17 11.50 -5.65 -2.73
N LEU A 18 10.54 -5.98 -1.86
CA LEU A 18 10.47 -5.51 -0.48
C LEU A 18 10.55 -6.70 0.47
N THR A 19 11.22 -6.50 1.59
CA THR A 19 11.19 -7.38 2.76
C THR A 19 10.27 -6.81 3.84
N ASP A 20 9.90 -7.62 4.84
CA ASP A 20 9.19 -7.14 6.04
C ASP A 20 9.93 -5.96 6.71
N ALA A 21 11.26 -6.01 6.77
CA ALA A 21 12.08 -4.93 7.33
C ALA A 21 11.96 -3.63 6.52
N ASP A 22 11.87 -3.72 5.19
CA ASP A 22 11.64 -2.57 4.33
C ASP A 22 10.26 -1.94 4.56
N LEU A 23 9.24 -2.77 4.74
CA LEU A 23 7.88 -2.33 5.03
C LEU A 23 7.80 -1.59 6.37
N ILE A 24 8.44 -2.13 7.41
CA ILE A 24 8.51 -1.49 8.73
C ILE A 24 9.24 -0.15 8.64
N ARG A 25 10.39 -0.13 7.96
CA ARG A 25 11.17 1.09 7.75
C ARG A 25 10.37 2.16 7.00
N ALA A 26 9.65 1.77 5.94
CA ALA A 26 8.79 2.68 5.18
C ALA A 26 7.61 3.20 6.02
N ALA A 27 7.04 2.36 6.89
CA ALA A 27 5.98 2.75 7.81
C ALA A 27 6.46 3.75 8.87
N GLN A 28 7.70 3.60 9.36
CA GLN A 28 8.30 4.48 10.37
C GLN A 28 8.84 5.80 9.81
N GLN A 29 9.17 5.85 8.52
CA GLN A 29 9.78 7.02 7.91
C GLN A 29 8.85 8.23 8.02
N LYS A 30 9.39 9.41 8.35
CA LYS A 30 8.64 10.66 8.23
C LYS A 30 8.85 11.21 6.83
N GLU A 31 7.76 11.51 6.15
CA GLU A 31 7.75 12.03 4.79
C GLU A 31 6.70 13.12 4.74
N SER A 32 7.08 14.28 4.23
CA SER A 32 6.16 15.39 4.03
C SER A 32 5.07 14.98 3.05
N ALA A 33 3.83 15.39 3.34
CA ALA A 33 2.76 15.28 2.36
C ALA A 33 3.14 15.99 1.05
N PRO A 34 2.72 15.46 -0.11
CA PRO A 34 2.86 16.17 -1.37
C PRO A 34 2.10 17.51 -1.32
N THR A 35 2.57 18.49 -2.08
CA THR A 35 1.97 19.82 -2.15
C THR A 35 0.59 19.83 -2.81
N GLU A 36 0.27 18.81 -3.60
CA GLU A 36 -0.98 18.73 -4.36
C GLU A 36 -1.69 17.39 -4.17
N GLY A 37 -2.89 17.45 -3.59
CA GLY A 37 -3.91 16.41 -3.66
C GLY A 37 -3.58 15.09 -2.95
N ALA A 38 -4.55 14.17 -3.00
CA ALA A 38 -4.31 12.78 -2.63
C ALA A 38 -3.48 12.11 -3.72
N GLN A 39 -2.45 11.37 -3.33
CA GLN A 39 -1.55 10.67 -4.26
C GLN A 39 -1.37 9.23 -3.81
N GLN A 40 -1.13 8.34 -4.77
CA GLN A 40 -0.76 6.95 -4.50
C GLN A 40 0.22 6.43 -5.55
N TRP A 41 1.13 5.58 -5.14
CA TRP A 41 2.06 4.89 -6.04
C TRP A 41 2.50 3.55 -5.45
N VAL A 42 2.82 2.62 -6.35
CA VAL A 42 3.43 1.35 -5.99
C VAL A 42 4.87 1.62 -5.55
N ILE A 43 5.24 1.13 -4.36
CA ILE A 43 6.60 1.27 -3.80
C ILE A 43 7.43 -0.01 -3.92
N GLY A 44 6.82 -1.10 -4.38
CA GLY A 44 7.47 -2.38 -4.60
C GLY A 44 6.49 -3.53 -4.48
N VAL A 45 7.05 -4.74 -4.34
CA VAL A 45 6.31 -6.00 -4.30
C VAL A 45 6.74 -6.76 -3.05
N HIS A 46 5.78 -7.23 -2.27
CA HIS A 46 5.99 -8.06 -1.11
C HIS A 46 5.01 -9.24 -1.12
N ASN A 47 5.52 -10.45 -0.95
CA ASN A 47 4.80 -11.70 -1.12
C ASN A 47 4.06 -11.83 -2.48
N GLY A 48 4.67 -11.31 -3.54
CA GLY A 48 4.10 -11.29 -4.90
C GLY A 48 2.99 -10.26 -5.12
N ILE A 49 2.69 -9.44 -4.10
CA ILE A 49 1.63 -8.42 -4.14
C ILE A 49 2.23 -7.02 -4.18
N GLU A 50 1.66 -6.16 -5.00
CA GLU A 50 2.04 -4.76 -5.06
C GLU A 50 1.72 -4.06 -3.73
N VAL A 51 2.71 -3.32 -3.23
CA VAL A 51 2.59 -2.51 -2.03
C VAL A 51 2.41 -1.06 -2.46
N VAL A 52 1.31 -0.46 -2.06
CA VAL A 52 0.94 0.92 -2.38
C VAL A 52 1.23 1.82 -1.19
N LYS A 53 1.88 2.95 -1.45
CA LYS A 53 1.94 4.08 -0.52
C LYS A 53 0.99 5.15 -1.02
N SER A 54 0.14 5.64 -0.13
CA SER A 54 -0.84 6.67 -0.44
C SER A 54 -0.88 7.77 0.61
N PHE A 55 -1.02 9.00 0.15
CA PHE A 55 -1.35 10.15 0.97
C PHE A 55 -2.84 10.43 0.82
N GLN A 56 -3.58 10.22 1.90
CA GLN A 56 -5.00 10.57 2.00
C GLN A 56 -5.08 12.01 2.52
N CYS A 57 -5.73 12.86 1.74
CA CYS A 57 -5.77 14.29 1.95
C CYS A 57 -7.21 14.76 2.07
N SER A 58 -7.44 15.77 2.91
CA SER A 58 -8.70 16.53 2.93
C SER A 58 -8.50 17.97 2.43
N ASP A 59 -9.55 18.80 2.48
CA ASP A 59 -9.53 20.20 2.02
C ASP A 59 -8.46 21.07 2.73
N LEU A 60 -7.93 20.61 3.88
CA LEU A 60 -6.92 21.29 4.68
C LEU A 60 -5.52 20.66 4.55
N CYS A 61 -5.17 20.16 3.36
CA CYS A 61 -3.80 19.71 3.12
C CYS A 61 -2.80 20.88 3.11
N PRO A 62 -1.57 20.68 3.62
CA PRO A 62 -0.99 19.43 4.10
C PRO A 62 -1.23 19.13 5.60
N GLN A 63 -1.98 19.96 6.33
CA GLN A 63 -2.11 19.84 7.79
C GLN A 63 -2.84 18.55 8.22
N ASN A 64 -3.78 18.09 7.39
CA ASN A 64 -4.59 16.89 7.64
C ASN A 64 -4.33 15.80 6.60
N THR A 65 -3.05 15.47 6.39
CA THR A 65 -2.66 14.37 5.51
C THR A 65 -2.37 13.11 6.32
N LEU A 66 -2.87 11.98 5.84
CA LEU A 66 -2.60 10.67 6.39
C LEU A 66 -1.84 9.83 5.37
N ARG A 67 -0.64 9.37 5.73
CA ARG A 67 0.11 8.42 4.90
C ARG A 67 -0.28 6.99 5.23
N VAL A 68 -0.56 6.19 4.21
CA VAL A 68 -0.98 4.80 4.34
C VAL A 68 -0.18 3.91 3.41
N ILE A 69 0.42 2.83 3.92
CA ILE A 69 1.05 1.74 3.16
C ILE A 69 0.17 0.49 3.29
N TYR A 70 -0.25 -0.08 2.17
CA TYR A 70 -1.16 -1.22 2.11
C TYR A 70 -0.90 -2.08 0.86
N TYR A 71 -1.43 -3.30 0.81
CA TYR A 71 -1.41 -4.14 -0.39
C TYR A 71 -2.50 -3.71 -1.37
N ASP A 72 -2.16 -3.65 -2.66
CA ASP A 72 -3.16 -3.64 -3.72
C ASP A 72 -3.69 -5.07 -3.91
N VAL A 73 -4.86 -5.35 -3.33
CA VAL A 73 -5.43 -6.70 -3.31
C VAL A 73 -6.01 -7.02 -4.68
N PRO A 74 -5.55 -8.08 -5.36
CA PRO A 74 -6.14 -8.53 -6.61
C PRO A 74 -7.65 -8.82 -6.46
N THR A 75 -8.42 -8.61 -7.53
CA THR A 75 -9.89 -8.79 -7.50
C THR A 75 -10.34 -10.22 -7.21
N ASP A 76 -9.47 -11.20 -7.42
CA ASP A 76 -9.67 -12.63 -7.19
C ASP A 76 -9.08 -13.13 -5.86
N ALA A 77 -8.56 -12.24 -5.01
CA ALA A 77 -7.95 -12.58 -3.74
C ALA A 77 -8.62 -11.89 -2.54
N THR A 78 -8.43 -12.45 -1.34
CA THR A 78 -8.77 -11.78 -0.07
C THR A 78 -7.50 -11.31 0.63
N CYS A 79 -7.64 -10.30 1.49
CA CYS A 79 -6.51 -9.75 2.23
C CYS A 79 -5.77 -10.82 3.06
N GLU A 80 -6.53 -11.71 3.71
CA GLU A 80 -5.98 -12.76 4.56
C GLU A 80 -5.24 -13.82 3.74
N ASN A 81 -5.74 -14.17 2.55
CA ASN A 81 -5.13 -15.19 1.68
C ASN A 81 -3.79 -14.76 1.09
N ILE A 82 -3.56 -13.46 0.95
CA ILE A 82 -2.28 -12.91 0.48
C ILE A 82 -1.30 -12.58 1.63
N GLY A 83 -1.61 -13.04 2.85
CA GLY A 83 -0.78 -12.80 4.03
C GLY A 83 -0.88 -11.38 4.58
N GLY A 84 -1.96 -10.67 4.28
CA GLY A 84 -2.29 -9.37 4.85
C GLY A 84 -3.24 -9.47 6.05
N VAL A 85 -3.51 -8.31 6.65
CA VAL A 85 -4.47 -8.14 7.74
C VAL A 85 -5.37 -6.95 7.44
N THR A 86 -6.68 -7.20 7.34
CA THR A 86 -7.66 -6.14 7.16
C THR A 86 -7.74 -5.28 8.42
N LYS A 87 -7.49 -3.97 8.29
CA LYS A 87 -7.73 -3.01 9.38
C LYS A 87 -8.54 -1.82 8.88
N SER A 88 -9.33 -1.26 9.78
CA SER A 88 -10.08 -0.03 9.54
C SER A 88 -9.35 1.13 10.20
N ILE A 89 -9.04 2.19 9.43
CA ILE A 89 -8.45 3.43 9.94
C ILE A 89 -9.34 4.62 9.63
N LEU A 90 -9.24 5.66 10.46
CA LEU A 90 -9.91 6.93 10.22
C LEU A 90 -9.12 7.72 9.18
N VAL A 91 -9.73 7.97 8.03
CA VAL A 91 -9.15 8.73 6.92
C VAL A 91 -9.80 10.11 6.85
N PRO A 92 -9.02 11.20 6.73
CA PRO A 92 -9.54 12.55 6.52
C PRO A 92 -10.38 12.66 5.25
N ILE A 93 -11.57 13.26 5.36
CA ILE A 93 -12.47 13.60 4.25
C ILE A 93 -13.10 14.96 4.57
N ALA A 94 -12.81 15.97 3.74
CA ALA A 94 -13.17 17.36 3.99
C ALA A 94 -12.80 17.82 5.43
N ILE A 95 -13.78 18.19 6.25
CA ILE A 95 -13.62 18.63 7.64
C ILE A 95 -13.78 17.50 8.69
N THR A 96 -13.96 16.25 8.25
CA THR A 96 -14.23 15.10 9.12
C THR A 96 -13.28 13.93 8.83
N VAL A 97 -13.45 12.83 9.55
CA VAL A 97 -12.79 11.55 9.29
C VAL A 97 -13.83 10.46 9.10
N MET A 98 -13.59 9.51 8.20
CA MET A 98 -14.41 8.32 8.04
C MET A 98 -13.57 7.04 8.15
N PRO A 99 -14.11 5.95 8.72
CA PRO A 99 -13.44 4.66 8.71
C PRO A 99 -13.30 4.13 7.27
N LYS A 100 -12.09 3.75 6.89
CA LYS A 100 -11.79 3.07 5.62
C LYS A 100 -10.99 1.81 5.90
N LYS A 101 -11.38 0.72 5.26
CA LYS A 101 -10.68 -0.57 5.34
C LYS A 101 -9.51 -0.58 4.37
N TYR A 102 -8.38 -1.08 4.83
CA TYR A 102 -7.19 -1.35 4.03
C TYR A 102 -6.66 -2.75 4.36
N CYS A 103 -5.99 -3.36 3.38
CA CYS A 103 -5.25 -4.58 3.58
C CYS A 103 -3.80 -4.27 3.93
N PHE A 104 -3.41 -4.43 5.19
CA PHE A 104 -2.04 -4.15 5.61
C PHE A 104 -1.15 -5.38 5.43
N PRO A 105 0.10 -5.23 4.99
CA PRO A 105 1.11 -6.27 5.18
C PRO A 105 1.16 -6.68 6.66
N LYS A 106 1.21 -7.99 6.93
CA LYS A 106 1.19 -8.49 8.31
C LYS A 106 2.28 -7.86 9.17
N ALA A 107 3.48 -7.66 8.63
CA ALA A 107 4.55 -6.94 9.34
C ALA A 107 4.05 -5.59 9.86
N ILE A 108 3.54 -4.70 9.01
CA ILE A 108 3.02 -3.38 9.44
C ILE A 108 1.85 -3.54 10.42
N ALA A 109 0.94 -4.49 10.18
CA ALA A 109 -0.21 -4.73 11.04
C ALA A 109 0.16 -5.24 12.44
N ASP A 110 1.29 -5.91 12.61
CA ASP A 110 1.79 -6.36 13.90
C ASP A 110 2.45 -5.20 14.69
N TYR A 111 2.94 -4.15 14.01
CA TYR A 111 3.44 -2.90 14.62
C TYR A 111 2.37 -1.82 14.83
N TRP A 112 1.09 -2.20 14.84
CA TRP A 112 -0.06 -1.30 14.75
C TRP A 112 -0.10 -0.16 15.76
N GLU A 113 0.40 -0.35 16.99
CA GLU A 113 0.37 0.72 18.01
C GLU A 113 1.17 1.97 17.61
N SER A 114 2.11 1.83 16.66
CA SER A 114 2.95 2.92 16.14
C SER A 114 2.46 3.51 14.81
N TYR A 115 1.33 3.03 14.28
CA TYR A 115 0.89 3.30 12.92
C TYR A 115 -0.62 3.60 12.85
N PRO A 116 -1.09 4.55 12.01
CA PRO A 116 -0.35 5.32 11.00
C PRO A 116 0.48 6.46 11.59
N ALA A 117 1.69 6.65 11.04
CA ALA A 117 2.52 7.79 11.37
C ALA A 117 1.80 9.09 10.98
N LYS A 118 1.50 9.93 11.97
CA LYS A 118 1.10 11.32 11.72
C LYS A 118 2.32 12.01 11.09
N SER A 119 2.17 12.47 9.84
CA SER A 119 3.19 13.26 9.14
C SER A 119 3.46 14.57 9.85
#